data_AF-A0A378W032-F1
#
_entry.id   AF-A0A378W032-F1
#
_cell.length_a   1.000
_cell.length_b   1.000
_cell.length_c   1.000
_cell.angle_alpha   90.00
_cell.angle_beta   90.00
_cell.angle_gamma   90.00
#
_symmetry.space_group_name_H-M   'P 1'
#
loop_
_entity.id
_entity.type
_entity.pdbx_description
1 polymer ?
#
loop_
_entity_poly.entity_id
_entity_poly.type
_entity_poly.pdbx_seq_one_letter_code
_entity_poly.pdbx_strand_id
1 'polypeptide(L)'
;MLHKLSSEKQAVYLMADNLASSYNVQRAYILSSRIPGCRQTLRPDDESTLKANARIRELAAKYPNVYIIDAAAYIPADFQIGGLPVYSDKDHINPYGGTELAKRFSEKQRFLDTRHNH
;
A
#
# COMPACT_ATOMS: atom_id res chain seq x y z
N MET A 1 20.13 -9.33 -3.06
CA MET A 1 19.84 -7.92 -3.40
C MET A 1 19.87 -7.02 -2.18
N LEU A 2 19.02 -7.24 -1.17
CA LEU A 2 18.94 -6.36 0.03
C LEU A 2 20.28 -6.20 0.78
N HIS A 3 20.99 -7.30 1.03
CA HIS A 3 22.34 -7.26 1.62
C HIS A 3 23.31 -6.35 0.85
N LYS A 4 23.30 -6.43 -0.49
CA LYS A 4 24.15 -5.62 -1.36
C LYS A 4 23.80 -4.13 -1.23
N LEU A 5 22.53 -3.78 -1.39
CA LEU A 5 22.05 -2.40 -1.27
C LEU A 5 22.31 -1.81 0.13
N SER A 6 22.13 -2.61 1.17
CA SER A 6 22.41 -2.19 2.54
C SER A 6 23.91 -1.97 2.79
N SER A 7 24.79 -2.83 2.23
CA SER A 7 26.24 -2.72 2.39
C SER A 7 26.85 -1.48 1.74
N GLU A 8 26.17 -0.89 0.75
CA GLU A 8 26.56 0.35 0.08
C GLU A 8 26.27 1.61 0.93
N LYS A 9 25.86 1.46 2.21
CA LYS A 9 25.55 2.51 3.19
C LYS A 9 24.47 3.51 2.77
N GLN A 10 23.69 3.21 1.73
CA GLN A 10 22.52 4.00 1.35
C GLN A 10 21.31 3.61 2.20
N ALA A 11 20.39 4.54 2.42
CA ALA A 11 19.08 4.20 2.96
C ALA A 11 18.32 3.36 1.92
N VAL A 12 17.77 2.22 2.34
CA VAL A 12 16.97 1.33 1.49
C VAL A 12 15.53 1.36 1.98
N TYR A 13 14.61 1.69 1.08
CA TYR A 13 13.18 1.70 1.36
C TYR A 13 12.52 0.49 0.71
N LEU A 14 11.87 -0.34 1.53
CA LEU A 14 11.10 -1.49 1.07
C LEU A 14 9.61 -1.17 1.22
N MET A 15 8.88 -1.22 0.12
CA MET A 15 7.43 -1.06 0.16
C MET A 15 6.78 -2.39 0.56
N ALA A 16 5.89 -2.33 1.56
CA ALA A 16 5.01 -3.44 1.86
C ALA A 16 3.99 -3.61 0.73
N ASP A 17 3.64 -4.85 0.45
CA ASP A 17 2.67 -5.20 -0.57
C ASP A 17 1.24 -4.91 -0.09
N ASN A 18 0.32 -4.66 -1.01
CA ASN A 18 -1.06 -4.35 -0.71
C ASN A 18 -1.96 -5.58 -0.81
N LEU A 19 -2.94 -5.70 0.09
CA LEU A 19 -3.84 -6.84 0.05
C LEU A 19 -4.72 -6.80 -1.19
N ALA A 20 -4.87 -7.94 -1.85
CA ALA A 20 -5.89 -8.10 -2.88
C ALA A 20 -7.28 -8.00 -2.24
N SER A 21 -8.22 -7.50 -3.03
CA SER A 21 -9.66 -7.50 -2.73
C SER A 21 -10.32 -8.75 -3.29
N SER A 22 -11.42 -9.18 -2.69
CA SER A 22 -12.19 -10.36 -3.10
C SER A 22 -12.84 -10.21 -4.49
N TYR A 23 -12.94 -8.99 -5.02
CA TYR A 23 -13.54 -8.68 -6.32
C TYR A 23 -12.95 -7.38 -6.87
N ASN A 24 -12.96 -7.21 -8.20
CA ASN A 24 -12.45 -6.00 -8.85
C ASN A 24 -13.14 -4.73 -8.29
N VAL A 25 -12.35 -3.87 -7.63
CA VAL A 25 -12.84 -2.70 -6.88
C VAL A 25 -13.43 -1.65 -7.83
N GLN A 26 -12.73 -1.32 -8.92
CA GLN A 26 -13.20 -0.37 -9.91
C GLN A 26 -14.53 -0.80 -10.53
N ARG A 27 -14.68 -2.09 -10.81
CA ARG A 27 -15.91 -2.66 -11.34
C ARG A 27 -17.06 -2.59 -10.33
N ALA A 28 -16.81 -2.94 -9.07
CA ALA A 28 -17.80 -2.82 -8.00
C ALA A 28 -18.32 -1.37 -7.89
N TYR A 29 -17.40 -0.39 -7.91
CA TYR A 29 -17.74 1.03 -7.91
C TYR A 29 -18.60 1.42 -9.13
N ILE A 30 -18.18 1.07 -10.34
CA ILE A 30 -18.92 1.38 -11.58
C ILE A 30 -20.33 0.77 -11.58
N LEU A 31 -20.47 -0.49 -11.15
CA LEU A 31 -21.77 -1.16 -11.09
C LEU A 31 -22.70 -0.47 -10.09
N SER A 32 -22.19 -0.15 -8.90
CA SER A 32 -22.99 0.50 -7.85
C SER A 32 -23.45 1.92 -8.20
N SER A 33 -22.67 2.63 -9.02
CA SER A 33 -23.02 3.98 -9.49
C SER A 33 -23.97 3.98 -10.68
N ARG A 34 -23.98 2.92 -11.49
CA ARG A 34 -24.80 2.84 -12.72
C ARG A 34 -26.08 2.03 -12.55
N ILE A 35 -26.12 1.09 -11.62
CA ILE A 35 -27.23 0.15 -11.46
C ILE A 35 -27.74 0.24 -10.03
N PRO A 36 -28.90 0.89 -9.80
CA PRO A 36 -29.52 0.97 -8.47
C PRO A 36 -29.66 -0.42 -7.84
N GLY A 37 -29.22 -0.56 -6.59
CA GLY A 37 -29.27 -1.82 -5.84
C GLY A 37 -28.12 -2.80 -6.14
N CYS A 38 -27.28 -2.57 -7.15
CA CYS A 38 -26.14 -3.43 -7.45
C CYS A 38 -24.94 -3.06 -6.57
N ARG A 39 -24.85 -3.61 -5.36
CA ARG A 39 -23.71 -3.39 -4.44
C ARG A 39 -22.94 -4.67 -4.21
N GLN A 40 -21.65 -4.64 -4.54
CA GLN A 40 -20.72 -5.70 -4.18
C GLN A 40 -20.12 -5.40 -2.81
N THR A 41 -20.18 -6.36 -1.88
CA THR A 41 -19.41 -6.28 -0.64
C THR A 41 -17.98 -6.72 -0.93
N LEU A 42 -17.02 -5.83 -0.70
CA LEU A 42 -15.59 -6.10 -0.87
C LEU A 42 -14.96 -6.50 0.46
N ARG A 43 -13.99 -7.39 0.41
CA ARG A 43 -13.20 -7.82 1.56
C ARG A 43 -11.75 -8.04 1.13
N PRO A 44 -10.76 -7.85 2.02
CA PRO A 44 -9.40 -8.33 1.76
C PRO A 44 -9.42 -9.85 1.55
N ASP A 45 -8.64 -10.33 0.59
CA ASP A 45 -8.62 -11.72 0.14
C ASP A 45 -7.20 -12.15 -0.23
N ASP A 46 -6.25 -12.05 0.72
CA ASP A 46 -4.90 -12.54 0.47
C ASP A 46 -4.08 -12.88 1.74
N GLU A 47 -4.22 -14.13 2.22
CA GLU A 47 -3.36 -14.65 3.28
C GLU A 47 -1.89 -14.77 2.83
N SER A 48 -1.65 -14.96 1.53
CA SER A 48 -0.30 -15.13 0.99
C SER A 48 0.48 -13.82 1.04
N THR A 49 -0.15 -12.69 0.71
CA THR A 49 0.42 -11.35 0.86
C THR A 49 0.72 -11.03 2.32
N LEU A 50 -0.13 -11.43 3.27
CA LEU A 50 0.15 -11.25 4.70
C LEU A 50 1.42 -11.99 5.13
N LYS A 51 1.57 -13.25 4.71
CA LYS A 51 2.78 -14.05 4.98
C LYS A 51 4.02 -13.46 4.31
N ALA A 52 3.90 -13.00 3.07
CA ALA A 52 4.98 -12.35 2.33
C ALA A 52 5.43 -11.05 3.03
N ASN A 53 4.48 -10.20 3.42
CA ASN A 53 4.75 -8.96 4.16
C ASN A 53 5.40 -9.21 5.52
N ALA A 54 4.97 -10.25 6.26
CA ALA A 54 5.64 -10.65 7.50
C ALA A 54 7.11 -11.02 7.23
N ARG A 55 7.37 -11.80 6.17
CA ARG A 55 8.74 -12.17 5.79
C ARG A 55 9.60 -10.97 5.36
N ILE A 56 9.02 -10.01 4.64
CA ILE A 56 9.69 -8.76 4.27
C ILE A 56 10.09 -7.97 5.54
N ARG A 57 9.22 -7.90 6.55
CA ARG A 57 9.50 -7.25 7.84
C ARG A 57 10.64 -7.92 8.60
N GLU A 58 10.65 -9.25 8.66
CA GLU A 58 11.75 -10.00 9.26
C GLU A 58 13.08 -9.76 8.55
N LEU A 59 13.07 -9.64 7.22
CA LEU A 59 14.27 -9.40 6.43
C LEU A 59 14.80 -7.97 6.63
N ALA A 60 13.92 -6.97 6.65
CA ALA A 60 14.29 -5.57 6.87
C ALA A 60 14.94 -5.38 8.24
N ALA A 61 14.41 -6.01 9.29
CA ALA A 61 14.91 -5.89 10.66
C ALA A 61 16.38 -6.32 10.85
N LYS A 62 16.95 -7.07 9.90
CA LYS A 62 18.37 -7.49 9.92
C LYS A 62 19.34 -6.38 9.56
N TYR A 63 18.87 -5.26 9.03
CA TYR A 63 19.71 -4.20 8.48
C TYR A 63 19.28 -2.83 9.03
N PRO A 64 20.18 -2.09 9.71
CA PRO A 64 19.81 -0.84 10.39
C PRO A 64 19.47 0.32 9.43
N ASN A 65 19.87 0.24 8.17
CA ASN A 65 19.61 1.23 7.12
C ASN A 65 18.47 0.81 6.16
N VAL A 66 17.68 -0.21 6.51
CA VAL A 66 16.51 -0.64 5.73
C VAL A 66 15.25 -0.22 6.46
N TYR A 67 14.37 0.50 5.76
CA TYR A 67 13.12 1.03 6.29
C TYR A 67 11.93 0.48 5.52
N ILE A 68 10.84 0.18 6.23
CA ILE A 68 9.60 -0.28 5.61
C ILE A 68 8.65 0.88 5.41
N ILE A 69 8.15 1.00 4.19
CA ILE A 69 7.13 1.93 3.75
C ILE A 69 5.84 1.13 3.61
N ASP A 70 4.90 1.33 4.53
CA ASP A 70 3.62 0.64 4.53
C ASP A 70 2.49 1.62 4.19
N ALA A 71 2.42 2.01 2.92
CA ALA A 71 1.33 2.85 2.42
C ALA A 71 0.00 2.06 2.35
N ALA A 72 0.07 0.74 2.17
CA ALA A 72 -1.08 -0.15 2.08
C ALA A 72 -1.90 -0.17 3.38
N ALA A 73 -1.28 0.04 4.55
CA ALA A 73 -1.97 0.18 5.83
C ALA A 73 -3.02 1.31 5.87
N TYR A 74 -2.98 2.26 4.93
CA TYR A 74 -3.94 3.37 4.84
C TYR A 74 -5.10 3.12 3.87
N ILE A 75 -5.15 1.93 3.25
CA ILE A 75 -6.26 1.50 2.39
C ILE A 75 -7.46 1.16 3.28
N PRO A 76 -8.62 1.82 3.11
CA PRO A 76 -9.82 1.52 3.88
C PRO A 76 -10.39 0.14 3.55
N ALA A 77 -11.14 -0.45 4.50
CA ALA A 77 -11.70 -1.80 4.35
C ALA A 77 -12.69 -1.94 3.18
N ASP A 78 -13.32 -0.84 2.75
CA ASP A 78 -14.21 -0.78 1.59
C ASP A 78 -13.47 -0.41 0.28
N PHE A 79 -12.15 -0.25 0.35
CA PHE A 79 -11.27 0.10 -0.77
C PHE A 79 -11.59 1.45 -1.42
N GLN A 80 -12.21 2.38 -0.68
CA GLN A 80 -12.54 3.71 -1.18
C GLN A 80 -11.96 4.83 -0.32
N ILE A 81 -11.44 5.86 -0.98
CA ILE A 81 -11.01 7.11 -0.34
C ILE A 81 -11.81 8.24 -0.98
N GLY A 82 -12.54 9.02 -0.15
CA GLY A 82 -13.40 10.08 -0.67
C GLY A 82 -14.52 9.57 -1.59
N GLY A 83 -14.98 8.33 -1.39
CA GLY A 83 -15.99 7.68 -2.23
C GLY A 83 -15.50 7.22 -3.61
N LEU A 84 -14.20 7.34 -3.89
CA LEU A 84 -13.58 6.87 -5.13
C LEU A 84 -12.73 5.62 -4.88
N PRO A 85 -12.70 4.66 -5.83
CA PRO A 85 -11.97 3.41 -5.67
C PRO A 85 -10.46 3.63 -5.63
N VAL A 86 -9.76 2.86 -4.79
CA VAL A 86 -8.30 2.90 -4.66
C VAL A 86 -7.61 2.02 -5.70
N TYR A 87 -8.24 0.93 -6.14
CA TYR A 87 -7.67 -0.01 -7.12
C TYR A 87 -8.32 0.13 -8.50
N SER A 88 -7.55 -0.16 -9.56
CA SER A 88 -8.07 -0.35 -10.93
C SER A 88 -8.66 -1.75 -11.14
N ASP A 89 -8.22 -2.72 -10.34
CA ASP A 89 -8.74 -4.08 -10.35
C ASP A 89 -8.80 -4.70 -8.94
N LYS A 90 -8.29 -5.92 -8.74
CA LYS A 90 -8.32 -6.60 -7.44
C LYS A 90 -7.22 -6.07 -6.51
N ASP A 91 -6.10 -5.61 -7.03
CA ASP A 91 -4.87 -5.35 -6.27
C ASP A 91 -4.01 -4.22 -6.84
N HIS A 92 -4.20 -3.80 -8.10
CA HIS A 92 -3.41 -2.70 -8.66
C HIS A 92 -3.94 -1.34 -8.17
N ILE A 93 -3.11 -0.62 -7.41
CA ILE A 93 -3.39 0.77 -7.01
C ILE A 93 -3.50 1.68 -8.25
N ASN A 94 -4.62 2.39 -8.37
CA ASN A 94 -4.82 3.36 -9.44
C ASN A 94 -4.16 4.72 -9.11
N PRO A 95 -3.99 5.64 -10.08
CA PRO A 95 -3.28 6.90 -9.84
C PRO A 95 -3.88 7.78 -8.73
N TYR A 96 -5.21 7.80 -8.60
CA TYR A 96 -5.89 8.51 -7.53
C TYR A 96 -5.58 7.88 -6.17
N GLY A 97 -5.75 6.56 -6.06
CA GLY A 97 -5.42 5.80 -4.86
C GLY A 97 -3.97 5.99 -4.44
N GLY A 98 -3.02 5.90 -5.38
CA GLY A 98 -1.60 6.10 -5.10
C GLY A 98 -1.30 7.50 -4.55
N THR A 99 -1.93 8.53 -5.12
CA THR A 99 -1.79 9.91 -4.64
C THR A 99 -2.33 10.08 -3.23
N GLU A 100 -3.54 9.57 -2.95
CA GLU A 100 -4.16 9.70 -1.63
C GLU A 100 -3.43 8.90 -0.54
N LEU A 101 -2.95 7.69 -0.88
CA LEU A 101 -2.15 6.88 0.04
C LEU A 101 -0.80 7.56 0.34
N ALA A 102 -0.14 8.14 -0.66
CA ALA A 102 1.10 8.87 -0.48
C ALA A 102 0.92 10.11 0.42
N LYS A 103 -0.18 10.86 0.26
CA LYS A 103 -0.52 11.99 1.15
C LYS A 103 -0.70 11.53 2.60
N ARG A 104 -1.58 10.54 2.82
CA ARG A 104 -1.87 9.99 4.16
C ARG A 104 -0.62 9.45 4.84
N PHE A 105 0.22 8.75 4.09
CA PHE A 105 1.50 8.28 4.57
C PHE A 105 2.40 9.44 4.99
N SER A 106 2.55 10.46 4.14
CA SER A 106 3.43 11.62 4.40
C SER A 106 2.97 12.47 5.60
N GLU A 107 1.68 12.47 5.92
CA GLU A 107 1.13 13.12 7.12
C GLU A 107 1.50 12.40 8.42
N LYS A 108 1.70 11.07 8.36
CA LYS A 108 1.90 10.22 9.55
C LYS A 108 3.35 9.78 9.73
N GLN A 109 4.09 9.65 8.64
CA GLN A 109 5.45 9.14 8.63
C GLN A 109 6.32 9.99 7.71
N ARG A 110 7.48 10.41 8.22
CA ARG A 110 8.50 11.13 7.44
C ARG A 110 9.81 10.39 7.61
N PHE A 111 10.28 9.80 6.52
CA PHE A 111 11.55 9.06 6.50
C PHE A 111 12.74 9.92 6.09
N LEU A 112 12.47 11.09 5.50
CA LEU A 112 13.48 12.09 5.17
C LEU A 112 13.48 13.16 6.27
N ASP A 113 14.51 13.15 7.13
CA ASP A 113 14.78 14.28 8.03
C ASP A 113 15.34 15.42 7.17
N THR A 114 14.69 16.58 7.18
CA THR A 114 15.09 17.76 6.37
C THR A 114 16.36 18.44 6.89
N ARG A 115 17.04 17.86 7.90
CA ARG A 115 18.30 18.36 8.44
C ARG A 115 19.48 17.90 7.61
N HIS A 116 19.59 18.43 6.40
CA HIS A 116 20.89 18.61 5.76
C HIS A 116 21.42 19.96 6.23
N ASN A 117 22.10 19.96 7.38
CA ASN A 117 22.96 21.08 7.73
C ASN A 117 24.13 21.05 6.74
N HIS A 118 24.09 21.97 5.77
CA HIS A 118 25.25 22.38 4.99
C HIS A 118 26.28 23.07 5.89
#